data_AF-R7HYM5-F1
#
_entry.id   AF-R7HYM5-F1
#
_cell.length_a   1.000
_cell.length_b   1.000
_cell.length_c   1.000
_cell.angle_alpha   90.00
_cell.angle_beta   90.00
_cell.angle_gamma   90.00
#
_symmetry.space_group_name_H-M   'P 1'
#
loop_
_entity.id
_entity.type
_entity.pdbx_description
1 polymer ?
#
loop_
_entity_poly.entity_id
_entity_poly.type
_entity_poly.pdbx_seq_one_letter_code
_entity_poly.pdbx_strand_id
1 'polypeptide(L)'
;MIIGLRKKGFNFFIVFLLLLVALPVYATARPKWTDFCPRGLENSEYKEIQNFWPDGTKSTQAIYNYWAERRVEFEKDLAKCDELNGGQNNSCYTLLKERQLFVNEQYRRDIQQKQITNQIWRDIHDKGSSPIMINIFSR
;
A
#
# COMPACT_ATOMS: atom_id res chain seq x y z
N MET A 1 59.66 -30.50 -25.55
CA MET A 1 59.44 -29.28 -24.75
C MET A 1 58.01 -29.32 -24.19
N ILE A 2 57.81 -28.89 -22.94
CA ILE A 2 56.59 -29.05 -22.11
C ILE A 2 56.02 -27.64 -21.81
N ILE A 3 54.73 -27.38 -21.51
CA ILE A 3 53.58 -28.20 -21.05
C ILE A 3 52.31 -27.84 -21.86
N GLY A 4 51.35 -28.77 -21.99
CA GLY A 4 50.06 -28.54 -22.67
C GLY A 4 49.13 -27.51 -21.99
N LEU A 5 48.35 -26.77 -22.81
CA LEU A 5 47.44 -25.73 -22.33
C LEU A 5 46.33 -26.28 -21.41
N ARG A 6 46.26 -25.69 -20.21
CA ARG A 6 45.43 -26.12 -19.08
C ARG A 6 43.95 -25.75 -19.29
N LYS A 7 43.18 -26.59 -20.00
CA LYS A 7 41.71 -26.49 -20.20
C LYS A 7 40.87 -26.63 -18.90
N LYS A 8 41.18 -25.91 -17.82
CA LYS A 8 40.47 -25.97 -16.54
C LYS A 8 39.87 -24.64 -16.05
N GLY A 9 40.20 -23.50 -16.67
CA GLY A 9 39.66 -22.20 -16.25
C GLY A 9 38.25 -21.86 -16.76
N PHE A 10 37.89 -22.32 -17.96
CA PHE A 10 36.67 -21.83 -18.65
C PHE A 10 35.36 -22.32 -18.02
N ASN A 11 35.30 -23.58 -17.57
CA ASN A 11 34.09 -24.14 -16.96
C ASN A 11 33.78 -23.52 -15.58
N PHE A 12 34.77 -23.00 -14.85
CA PHE A 12 34.55 -22.43 -13.52
C PHE A 12 33.84 -21.07 -13.59
N PHE A 13 34.16 -20.26 -14.60
CA PHE A 13 33.52 -18.95 -14.81
C PHE A 13 32.03 -19.08 -15.18
N ILE A 14 31.65 -20.07 -16.00
CA ILE A 14 30.26 -20.27 -16.43
C ILE A 14 29.36 -20.69 -15.26
N VAL A 15 29.84 -21.57 -14.37
CA VAL A 15 29.07 -21.98 -13.17
C VAL A 15 28.89 -20.82 -12.20
N PHE A 16 29.89 -19.96 -12.03
CA PHE A 16 29.77 -18.76 -11.18
C PHE A 16 28.83 -17.70 -11.78
N LEU A 17 28.81 -17.55 -13.11
CA LEU A 17 27.87 -16.66 -13.79
C LEU A 17 26.42 -17.14 -13.69
N LEU A 18 26.18 -18.45 -13.79
CA LEU A 18 24.84 -19.03 -13.66
C LEU A 18 24.27 -18.93 -12.24
N LEU A 19 25.11 -18.96 -11.19
CA LEU A 19 24.65 -18.80 -9.81
C LEU A 19 24.14 -17.38 -9.49
N LEU A 20 24.63 -16.36 -10.19
CA LEU A 20 24.25 -14.95 -9.95
C LEU A 20 22.87 -14.57 -10.51
N VAL A 21 22.29 -15.39 -11.39
CA VAL A 21 21.00 -15.11 -12.05
C VAL A 21 19.82 -15.80 -11.35
N ALA A 22 20.09 -16.74 -10.43
CA ALA A 22 19.09 -17.41 -9.61
C ALA A 22 18.59 -16.52 -8.46
N LEU A 23 18.02 -15.36 -8.78
CA LEU A 23 17.18 -14.61 -7.84
C LEU A 23 16.02 -15.53 -7.43
N PRO A 24 15.84 -15.83 -6.13
CA PRO A 24 14.68 -16.58 -5.68
C PRO A 24 13.43 -15.77 -5.99
N VAL A 25 12.62 -16.26 -6.95
CA VAL A 25 11.28 -15.75 -7.20
C VAL A 25 10.42 -16.19 -6.02
N TYR A 26 10.46 -15.40 -4.93
CA TYR A 26 9.58 -15.60 -3.80
C TYR A 26 8.13 -15.49 -4.29
N ALA A 27 7.39 -16.60 -4.20
CA ALA A 27 5.96 -16.60 -4.48
C ALA A 27 5.28 -15.61 -3.52
N THR A 28 4.76 -14.51 -4.05
CA THR A 28 4.13 -13.49 -3.22
C THR A 28 2.75 -14.00 -2.82
N ALA A 29 2.47 -14.04 -1.52
CA ALA A 29 1.15 -14.45 -1.05
C ALA A 29 0.07 -13.51 -1.61
N ARG A 30 -1.06 -14.08 -2.06
CA ARG A 30 -2.24 -13.30 -2.50
C ARG A 30 -2.58 -12.23 -1.46
N PRO A 31 -2.64 -10.94 -1.83
CA PRO A 31 -2.82 -9.85 -0.88
C PRO A 31 -4.21 -9.91 -0.23
N LYS A 32 -4.33 -9.41 1.01
CA LYS A 32 -5.62 -9.29 1.72
C LYS A 32 -5.96 -7.82 1.95
N TRP A 33 -7.24 -7.47 1.90
CA TRP A 33 -7.69 -6.10 2.13
C TRP A 33 -7.29 -5.57 3.52
N THR A 34 -7.31 -6.45 4.52
CA THR A 34 -6.87 -6.21 5.90
C THR A 34 -5.42 -5.73 6.02
N ASP A 35 -4.58 -5.98 5.01
CA ASP A 35 -3.17 -5.57 5.02
C ASP A 35 -3.00 -4.08 4.67
N PHE A 36 -4.05 -3.45 4.12
CA PHE A 36 -4.06 -2.05 3.66
C PHE A 36 -5.13 -1.19 4.33
N CYS A 37 -6.13 -1.80 4.97
CA CYS A 37 -7.24 -1.08 5.58
C CYS A 37 -6.99 -0.81 7.08
N PRO A 38 -7.28 0.40 7.60
CA PRO A 38 -7.27 0.66 9.04
C PRO A 38 -8.31 -0.19 9.78
N ARG A 39 -7.98 -0.58 11.02
CA ARG A 39 -8.87 -1.37 11.88
C ARG A 39 -10.20 -0.67 12.13
N GLY A 40 -11.30 -1.40 11.95
CA GLY A 40 -12.67 -0.91 12.08
C GLY A 40 -13.29 -0.38 10.79
N LEU A 41 -12.53 -0.34 9.68
CA LEU A 41 -12.98 0.14 8.37
C LEU A 41 -12.94 -0.95 7.29
N GLU A 42 -12.53 -2.17 7.61
CA GLU A 42 -12.35 -3.28 6.67
C GLU A 42 -13.65 -3.66 5.97
N ASN A 43 -14.79 -3.53 6.67
CA ASN A 43 -16.14 -3.79 6.16
C ASN A 43 -16.91 -2.49 5.88
N SER A 44 -16.21 -1.40 5.52
CA SER A 44 -16.89 -0.15 5.15
C SER A 44 -17.77 -0.36 3.92
N GLU A 45 -18.91 0.33 3.94
CA GLU A 45 -19.90 0.40 2.86
C GLU A 45 -20.22 1.87 2.60
N TYR A 46 -20.48 2.20 1.33
CA TYR A 46 -20.84 3.56 0.95
C TYR A 46 -22.19 3.94 1.58
N LYS A 47 -22.22 5.07 2.29
CA LYS A 47 -23.40 5.54 3.03
C LYS A 47 -23.63 7.03 2.82
N GLU A 48 -24.90 7.41 2.73
CA GLU A 48 -25.30 8.83 2.77
C GLU A 48 -25.17 9.41 4.19
N ILE A 49 -25.15 10.74 4.31
CA ILE A 49 -24.85 11.44 5.58
C ILE A 49 -25.92 11.19 6.67
N GLN A 50 -27.16 10.90 6.26
CA GLN A 50 -28.29 10.56 7.12
C GLN A 50 -28.02 9.26 7.90
N ASN A 51 -27.25 8.32 7.33
CA ASN A 51 -26.89 7.05 7.96
C ASN A 51 -25.76 7.20 8.99
N PHE A 52 -25.19 8.40 9.13
CA PHE A 52 -24.21 8.75 10.15
C PHE A 52 -24.79 9.64 11.25
N TRP A 53 -26.02 10.14 11.10
CA TRP A 53 -26.69 10.93 12.14
C TRP A 53 -27.07 10.07 13.36
N PRO A 54 -27.06 10.63 14.60
CA PRO A 54 -26.73 12.01 14.94
C PRO A 54 -25.23 12.29 15.15
N ASP A 55 -24.44 11.26 15.46
CA ASP A 55 -23.09 11.42 16.00
C ASP A 55 -22.00 11.66 14.93
N GLY A 56 -22.30 11.38 13.67
CA GLY A 56 -21.36 11.35 12.57
C GLY A 56 -21.32 12.62 11.74
N THR A 57 -20.11 13.03 11.41
CA THR A 57 -19.81 14.26 10.67
C THR A 57 -19.66 14.00 9.17
N LYS A 58 -19.67 15.06 8.35
CA LYS A 58 -19.27 14.98 6.93
C LYS A 58 -17.86 14.41 6.74
N SER A 59 -16.94 14.65 7.67
CA SER A 59 -15.61 14.01 7.64
C SER A 59 -15.65 12.53 8.01
N THR A 60 -16.52 12.11 8.94
CA THR A 60 -16.75 10.69 9.25
C THR A 60 -17.27 9.95 8.02
N GLN A 61 -18.29 10.49 7.36
CA GLN A 61 -18.82 9.96 6.09
C GLN A 61 -17.73 9.85 5.02
N ALA A 62 -16.96 10.93 4.81
CA ALA A 62 -15.92 10.96 3.77
C ALA A 62 -14.82 9.90 4.02
N ILE A 63 -14.43 9.65 5.27
CA ILE A 63 -13.49 8.59 5.63
C ILE A 63 -14.11 7.21 5.34
N TYR A 64 -15.34 6.97 5.77
CA TYR A 64 -16.02 5.68 5.60
C TYR A 64 -16.21 5.33 4.11
N ASN A 65 -16.72 6.29 3.32
CA ASN A 65 -16.96 6.09 1.89
C ASN A 65 -15.64 5.93 1.12
N TYR A 66 -14.58 6.65 1.47
CA TYR A 66 -13.24 6.44 0.90
C TYR A 66 -12.77 4.99 1.09
N TRP A 67 -12.85 4.44 2.30
CA TRP A 67 -12.41 3.06 2.54
C TRP A 67 -13.34 2.00 1.91
N ALA A 68 -14.63 2.31 1.77
CA ALA A 68 -15.58 1.47 1.03
C ALA A 68 -15.25 1.41 -0.49
N GLU A 69 -15.02 2.56 -1.12
CA GLU A 69 -14.64 2.67 -2.54
C GLU A 69 -13.30 1.96 -2.80
N ARG A 70 -12.29 2.22 -1.94
CA ARG A 70 -10.97 1.60 -2.03
C ARG A 70 -11.01 0.07 -1.90
N ARG A 71 -11.94 -0.48 -1.11
CA ARG A 71 -12.18 -1.93 -1.01
C ARG A 71 -12.71 -2.49 -2.34
N VAL A 72 -13.69 -1.84 -2.96
CA VAL A 72 -14.25 -2.24 -4.26
C VAL A 72 -13.18 -2.22 -5.35
N GLU A 73 -12.33 -1.19 -5.38
CA GLU A 73 -11.19 -1.13 -6.30
C GLU A 73 -10.19 -2.27 -6.07
N PHE A 74 -9.83 -2.53 -4.80
CA PHE A 74 -8.92 -3.60 -4.43
C PHE A 74 -9.46 -4.98 -4.82
N GLU A 75 -10.72 -5.29 -4.49
CA GLU A 75 -11.37 -6.57 -4.81
C GLU A 75 -11.45 -6.78 -6.34
N LYS A 76 -11.74 -5.71 -7.10
CA LYS A 76 -11.77 -5.72 -8.57
C LYS A 76 -10.39 -5.97 -9.19
N ASP A 77 -9.34 -5.32 -8.70
CA ASP A 77 -7.97 -5.51 -9.22
C ASP A 77 -7.38 -6.85 -8.76
N LEU A 78 -7.77 -7.34 -7.58
CA LEU A 78 -7.41 -8.67 -7.09
C LEU A 78 -8.01 -9.78 -7.95
N ALA A 79 -9.29 -9.67 -8.33
CA ALA A 79 -9.94 -10.61 -9.24
C ALA A 79 -9.20 -10.72 -10.59
N LYS A 80 -8.77 -9.58 -11.18
CA LYS A 80 -7.95 -9.59 -12.40
C LYS A 80 -6.62 -10.32 -12.21
N CYS A 81 -5.98 -10.22 -11.04
CA CYS A 81 -4.77 -10.97 -10.74
C CYS A 81 -5.03 -12.46 -10.50
N ASP A 82 -6.17 -12.81 -9.90
CA ASP A 82 -6.59 -14.20 -9.67
C ASP A 82 -6.89 -14.93 -11.00
N GLU A 83 -7.38 -14.21 -12.02
CA GLU A 83 -7.63 -14.72 -13.39
C GLU A 83 -6.33 -15.05 -14.17
N LEU A 84 -5.16 -14.60 -13.71
CA LEU A 84 -3.87 -14.83 -14.39
C LEU A 84 -3.31 -16.23 -14.12
N ASN A 85 -3.35 -17.06 -15.16
CA ASN A 85 -2.79 -18.41 -15.14
C ASN A 85 -1.24 -18.43 -15.25
N GLY A 86 -0.65 -19.62 -15.06
CA GLY A 86 0.76 -19.88 -15.39
C GLY A 86 1.80 -19.17 -14.50
N GLY A 87 1.42 -18.76 -13.28
CA GLY A 87 2.34 -18.11 -12.33
C GLY A 87 2.52 -16.59 -12.53
N GLN A 88 1.85 -15.99 -13.50
CA GLN A 88 1.84 -14.53 -13.73
C GLN A 88 1.05 -13.76 -12.66
N ASN A 89 0.15 -14.44 -11.95
CA ASN A 89 -0.53 -13.91 -10.77
C ASN A 89 0.45 -13.35 -9.71
N ASN A 90 1.63 -13.95 -9.53
CA ASN A 90 2.64 -13.46 -8.58
C ASN A 90 3.12 -12.03 -8.88
N SER A 91 3.45 -11.69 -10.13
CA SER A 91 3.89 -10.32 -10.43
C SER A 91 2.73 -9.33 -10.32
N CYS A 92 1.52 -9.73 -10.71
CA CYS A 92 0.30 -8.92 -10.55
C CYS A 92 0.00 -8.61 -9.07
N TYR A 93 0.07 -9.61 -8.19
CA TYR A 93 -0.10 -9.44 -6.74
C TYR A 93 0.94 -8.48 -6.14
N THR A 94 2.20 -8.52 -6.58
CA THR A 94 3.24 -7.58 -6.11
C THR A 94 2.91 -6.15 -6.54
N LEU A 95 2.59 -5.93 -7.82
CA LEU A 95 2.19 -4.61 -8.34
C LEU A 95 0.91 -4.08 -7.68
N LEU A 96 -0.03 -4.96 -7.34
CA LEU A 96 -1.22 -4.62 -6.57
C LEU A 96 -0.84 -4.15 -5.16
N LYS A 97 0.00 -4.88 -4.42
CA LYS A 97 0.49 -4.47 -3.09
C LYS A 97 1.16 -3.10 -3.13
N GLU A 98 2.08 -2.90 -4.06
CA GLU A 98 2.80 -1.62 -4.24
C GLU A 98 1.83 -0.46 -4.50
N ARG A 99 0.83 -0.66 -5.36
CA ARG A 99 -0.22 0.33 -5.62
C ARG A 99 -1.04 0.66 -4.37
N GLN A 100 -1.47 -0.35 -3.61
CA GLN A 100 -2.25 -0.12 -2.38
C GLN A 100 -1.43 0.65 -1.34
N LEU A 101 -0.15 0.30 -1.15
CA LEU A 101 0.76 1.02 -0.25
C LEU A 101 1.00 2.48 -0.70
N PHE A 102 1.20 2.70 -2.00
CA PHE A 102 1.36 4.04 -2.56
C PHE A 102 0.13 4.93 -2.32
N VAL A 103 -1.07 4.42 -2.62
CA VAL A 103 -2.33 5.17 -2.44
C VAL A 103 -2.58 5.47 -0.95
N ASN A 104 -2.28 4.53 -0.06
CA ASN A 104 -2.37 4.76 1.39
C ASN A 104 -1.39 5.84 1.87
N GLU A 105 -0.18 5.90 1.31
CA GLU A 105 0.80 6.95 1.62
C GLU A 105 0.35 8.33 1.12
N GLN A 106 -0.28 8.41 -0.06
CA GLN A 106 -0.90 9.67 -0.53
C GLN A 106 -2.03 10.10 0.41
N TYR A 107 -2.94 9.19 0.76
CA TYR A 107 -4.03 9.47 1.70
C TYR A 107 -3.52 9.98 3.06
N ARG A 108 -2.46 9.37 3.60
CA ARG A 108 -1.83 9.79 4.86
C ARG A 108 -1.32 11.24 4.77
N ARG A 109 -0.66 11.61 3.65
CA ARG A 109 -0.16 12.96 3.39
C ARG A 109 -1.30 13.97 3.25
N ASP A 110 -2.37 13.63 2.53
CA ASP A 110 -3.54 14.48 2.36
C ASP A 110 -4.25 14.77 3.69
N ILE A 111 -4.41 13.75 4.55
CA ILE A 111 -4.99 13.92 5.89
C ILE A 111 -4.07 14.80 6.75
N GLN A 112 -2.76 14.53 6.77
CA GLN A 112 -1.79 15.35 7.52
C GLN A 112 -1.79 16.81 7.06
N GLN A 113 -1.83 17.06 5.74
CA GLN A 113 -1.86 18.42 5.19
C GLN A 113 -3.14 19.14 5.57
N LYS A 114 -4.30 18.47 5.50
CA LYS A 114 -5.59 19.02 5.96
C LYS A 114 -5.56 19.37 7.46
N GLN A 115 -4.92 18.54 8.30
CA GLN A 115 -4.75 18.86 9.72
C GLN A 115 -3.87 20.10 9.94
N ILE A 116 -2.74 20.21 9.23
CA ILE A 116 -1.86 21.38 9.29
C ILE A 116 -2.60 22.65 8.84
N THR A 117 -3.31 22.61 7.71
CA THR A 117 -4.11 23.75 7.23
C THR A 117 -5.20 24.14 8.23
N ASN A 118 -5.92 23.18 8.82
CA ASN A 118 -6.94 23.46 9.83
C ASN A 118 -6.33 24.03 11.13
N GLN A 119 -5.11 23.63 11.50
CA GLN A 119 -4.42 24.20 12.66
C GLN A 119 -3.98 25.64 12.38
N ILE A 120 -3.32 25.90 11.25
CA ILE A 120 -2.93 27.25 10.82
C ILE A 120 -4.16 28.18 10.76
N TRP A 121 -5.29 27.67 10.26
CA TRP A 121 -6.54 28.44 10.22
C TRP A 121 -7.00 28.83 11.63
N ARG A 122 -6.99 27.89 12.59
CA ARG A 122 -7.29 28.20 14.01
C ARG A 122 -6.30 29.21 14.58
N ASP A 123 -4.99 29.02 14.39
CA ASP A 123 -3.96 29.91 14.95
C ASP A 123 -4.09 31.37 14.45
N ILE A 124 -4.60 31.57 13.23
CA ILE A 124 -4.86 32.89 12.64
C ILE A 124 -6.15 33.53 13.16
N HIS A 125 -7.23 32.75 13.32
CA HIS A 125 -8.57 33.28 13.58
C HIS A 125 -8.95 33.24 15.08
N ASP A 126 -8.59 32.17 15.79
CA ASP A 126 -8.76 32.01 17.24
C ASP A 126 -7.49 32.49 17.96
N LYS A 127 -7.40 33.80 18.21
CA LYS A 127 -6.30 34.45 18.94
C LYS A 127 -6.21 33.98 20.41
N GLY A 128 -5.67 32.78 20.65
CA GLY A 128 -5.44 32.24 21.98
C GLY A 128 -5.19 30.73 22.08
N SER A 129 -5.40 29.95 21.01
CA SER A 129 -5.27 28.48 21.07
C SER A 129 -3.84 28.01 20.75
N SER A 130 -3.15 27.37 21.71
CA SER A 130 -1.89 26.67 21.43
C SER A 130 -2.09 25.48 20.47
N PRO A 131 -1.10 25.15 19.61
CA PRO A 131 -1.26 24.13 18.59
C PRO A 131 -1.31 22.71 19.18
N ILE A 132 -2.49 22.07 19.10
CA ILE A 132 -2.66 20.67 19.48
C ILE A 132 -2.26 19.77 18.30
N MET A 133 -1.00 19.36 18.29
CA MET A 133 -0.47 18.38 17.34
C MET A 133 -1.00 16.97 17.67
N ILE A 134 -2.19 16.61 17.17
CA ILE A 134 -2.77 15.27 17.34
C ILE A 134 -2.02 14.27 16.46
N ASN A 135 -1.06 13.56 17.05
CA ASN A 135 -0.28 12.53 16.37
C ASN A 135 -1.07 11.21 16.28
N ILE A 136 -1.94 11.08 15.25
CA ILE A 136 -2.85 9.93 15.09
C ILE A 136 -2.15 8.60 14.77
N PHE A 137 -0.81 8.59 14.61
CA PHE A 137 0.00 7.39 14.36
C PHE A 137 0.94 7.05 15.53
N SER A 138 0.52 7.39 16.76
CA SER A 138 1.17 6.93 17.99
C SER A 138 0.93 5.43 18.25
N ARG A 139 1.66 4.59 17.50
CA ARG A 139 1.79 3.11 17.63
C ARG A 139 0.51 2.28 17.67
#